data_AF-A0A2R6CBU8-F1
#
_entry.id   AF-A0A2R6CBU8-F1
#
_cell.length_a   1.000
_cell.length_b   1.000
_cell.length_c   1.000
_cell.angle_alpha   90.00
_cell.angle_beta   90.00
_cell.angle_gamma   90.00
#
_symmetry.space_group_name_H-M   'P 1'
#
loop_
_entity.id
_entity.type
_entity.pdbx_description
1 polymer ?
#
loop_
_entity_poly.entity_id
_entity_poly.type
_entity_poly.pdbx_seq_one_letter_code
_entity_poly.pdbx_strand_id
1 'polypeptide(L)'
;MQGNQELRGILRPPNPDELRSFNSALEGCGATLPANYTLLVHELSYREVYVFSDTMVLRVAEQLSVKRNVYFAGIFAGSFRRGRFRLGLDLAEHLYRLGRLSSIVEVNYEEEQRFLYGRDLEGLTPRENLSTSGTVVVVNGAGDVLGLGRYDERSGRLVNLVDKGWYLRRGH
;
A
#
# COMPACT_ATOMS: atom_id res chain seq x y z
N MET A 1 33.82 6.09 13.99
CA MET A 1 33.08 7.32 14.35
C MET A 1 32.70 8.02 13.05
N GLN A 2 31.48 7.80 12.56
CA GLN A 2 30.96 8.47 11.36
C GLN A 2 29.85 9.43 11.79
N GLY A 3 29.87 10.61 11.18
CA GLY A 3 29.26 11.83 11.68
C GLY A 3 27.75 11.75 11.93
N ASN A 4 27.35 12.35 13.05
CA ASN A 4 26.01 12.87 13.26
C ASN A 4 25.72 13.92 12.16
N GLN A 5 25.19 13.49 11.02
CA GLN A 5 24.35 14.39 10.24
C GLN A 5 23.08 14.62 11.07
N GLU A 6 22.82 15.87 11.43
CA GLU A 6 21.53 16.25 12.03
C GLU A 6 20.41 15.83 11.07
N LEU A 7 19.65 14.81 11.46
CA LEU A 7 18.49 14.30 10.75
C LEU A 7 17.27 15.21 10.96
N ARG A 8 17.39 16.51 10.64
CA ARG A 8 16.25 17.41 10.74
C ARG A 8 15.31 17.16 9.56
N GLY A 9 14.09 16.72 9.86
CA GLY A 9 12.97 16.76 8.91
C GLY A 9 12.79 15.53 8.02
N ILE A 10 13.25 14.35 8.43
CA ILE A 10 13.01 13.13 7.64
C ILE A 10 11.52 12.83 7.51
N LEU A 11 10.74 13.06 8.56
CA LEU A 11 9.28 12.89 8.53
C LEU A 11 8.62 14.26 8.36
N ARG A 12 7.86 14.44 7.29
CA ARG A 12 7.20 15.71 6.95
C ARG A 12 5.81 15.50 6.34
N PRO A 13 4.94 16.51 6.35
CA PRO A 13 3.72 16.48 5.54
C PRO A 13 4.03 16.31 4.05
N PRO A 14 3.14 15.65 3.28
CA PRO A 14 3.25 15.60 1.82
C PRO A 14 3.10 17.01 1.23
N ASN A 15 3.82 17.28 0.14
CA ASN A 15 3.55 18.47 -0.66
C ASN A 15 2.27 18.29 -1.51
N PRO A 16 1.75 19.36 -2.16
CA PRO A 16 0.51 19.25 -2.93
C PRO A 16 0.53 18.20 -4.04
N ASP A 17 1.67 17.98 -4.70
CA ASP A 17 1.78 17.02 -5.82
C ASP A 17 1.80 15.59 -5.30
N GLU A 18 2.51 15.36 -4.20
CA GLU A 18 2.54 14.10 -3.46
C GLU A 18 1.15 13.72 -2.97
N LEU A 19 0.42 14.67 -2.37
CA LEU A 19 -0.94 14.45 -1.89
C LEU A 19 -1.91 14.14 -3.04
N ARG A 20 -1.82 14.88 -4.17
CA ARG A 20 -2.63 14.58 -5.36
C ARG A 20 -2.34 13.19 -5.91
N SER A 21 -1.06 12.81 -6.02
CA SER A 21 -0.71 11.48 -6.50
C SER A 21 -1.11 10.36 -5.53
N PHE A 22 -1.08 10.60 -4.23
CA PHE A 22 -1.56 9.66 -3.21
C PHE A 22 -3.07 9.45 -3.34
N ASN A 23 -3.85 10.53 -3.38
CA ASN A 23 -5.31 10.47 -3.51
C ASN A 23 -5.74 9.80 -4.81
N SER A 24 -5.10 10.16 -5.94
CA SER A 24 -5.39 9.52 -7.24
C SER A 24 -5.13 8.01 -7.23
N ALA A 25 -4.13 7.53 -6.48
CA ALA A 25 -3.88 6.11 -6.34
C ALA A 25 -4.94 5.39 -5.50
N LEU A 26 -5.43 6.03 -4.43
CA LEU A 26 -6.53 5.49 -3.62
C LEU A 26 -7.85 5.48 -4.39
N GLU A 27 -8.19 6.57 -5.08
CA GLU A 27 -9.37 6.63 -5.95
C GLU A 27 -9.33 5.53 -7.02
N GLY A 28 -8.14 5.28 -7.59
CA GLY A 28 -7.94 4.24 -8.60
C GLY A 28 -8.14 2.80 -8.11
N CYS A 29 -8.22 2.56 -6.80
CA CYS A 29 -8.61 1.26 -6.22
C CYS A 29 -9.91 1.34 -5.39
N GLY A 30 -10.72 2.40 -5.61
CA GLY A 30 -11.97 2.60 -4.88
C GLY A 30 -11.77 2.74 -3.37
N ALA A 31 -10.63 3.29 -2.96
CA ALA A 31 -10.25 3.42 -1.57
C ALA A 31 -10.40 4.85 -1.04
N THR A 32 -10.68 4.99 0.25
CA THR A 32 -10.76 6.32 0.91
C THR A 32 -10.07 6.30 2.27
N LEU A 33 -9.13 7.21 2.47
CA LEU A 33 -8.47 7.38 3.76
C LEU A 33 -9.43 8.05 4.77
N PRO A 34 -9.57 7.51 6.00
CA PRO A 34 -10.35 8.17 7.04
C PRO A 34 -9.85 9.59 7.35
N ALA A 35 -10.76 10.54 7.57
CA ALA A 35 -10.41 11.96 7.77
C ALA A 35 -9.56 12.23 9.02
N ASN A 36 -9.63 11.35 10.02
CA ASN A 36 -8.83 11.44 11.24
C ASN A 36 -7.41 10.88 11.09
N TYR A 37 -7.05 10.36 9.91
CA TYR A 37 -5.73 9.79 9.68
C TYR A 37 -4.78 10.88 9.18
N THR A 38 -3.55 10.85 9.68
CA THR A 38 -2.50 11.78 9.26
C THR A 38 -1.53 11.08 8.33
N LEU A 39 -1.23 11.71 7.20
CA LEU A 39 -0.29 11.21 6.20
C LEU A 39 1.04 11.95 6.35
N LEU A 40 2.15 11.21 6.49
CA LEU A 40 3.50 11.78 6.51
C LEU A 40 4.40 11.07 5.50
N VAL A 41 5.30 11.84 4.90
CA VAL A 41 6.33 11.37 3.97
C VAL A 41 7.65 11.27 4.74
N HIS A 42 8.31 10.13 4.58
CA HIS A 42 9.60 9.83 5.15
C HIS A 42 10.69 9.93 4.05
N GLU A 43 11.56 10.93 4.16
CA GLU A 43 12.62 11.24 3.19
C GLU A 43 13.94 10.51 3.49
N LEU A 44 14.04 9.26 3.04
CA LEU A 44 15.31 8.53 2.99
C LEU A 44 15.83 8.45 1.55
N SER A 45 16.62 7.42 1.22
CA SER A 45 17.01 7.11 -0.17
C SER A 45 15.79 6.91 -1.08
N TYR A 46 14.65 6.55 -0.50
CA TYR A 46 13.35 6.54 -1.14
C TYR A 46 12.35 7.34 -0.30
N ARG A 47 11.39 7.98 -0.98
CA ARG A 47 10.28 8.69 -0.33
C ARG A 47 9.19 7.69 0.01
N GLU A 48 9.20 7.23 1.25
CA GLU A 48 8.19 6.36 1.82
C GLU A 48 7.07 7.18 2.42
N VAL A 49 5.90 6.58 2.55
CA VAL A 49 4.72 7.25 3.07
C VAL A 49 4.14 6.40 4.18
N TYR A 50 3.78 7.06 5.27
CA TYR A 50 3.20 6.44 6.44
C TYR A 50 1.91 7.14 6.84
N VAL A 51 0.96 6.34 7.30
CA VAL A 51 -0.37 6.76 7.73
C VAL A 51 -0.51 6.50 9.22
N PHE A 52 -1.00 7.49 9.94
CA PHE A 52 -1.18 7.45 11.38
C PHE A 52 -2.66 7.57 11.73
N SER A 53 -3.21 6.51 12.33
CA SER A 53 -4.58 6.49 12.86
C SER A 53 -4.65 6.95 14.32
N ASP A 54 -3.53 6.85 15.04
CA ASP A 54 -3.42 7.16 16.46
C ASP A 54 -2.55 8.42 16.67
N THR A 55 -3.10 9.40 17.40
CA THR A 55 -2.46 10.70 17.62
C THR A 55 -1.29 10.63 18.60
N MET A 56 -1.27 9.67 19.52
CA MET A 56 -0.14 9.45 20.43
C MET A 56 1.04 8.85 19.67
N VAL A 57 0.80 7.86 18.81
CA VAL A 57 1.82 7.28 17.92
C VAL A 57 2.41 8.34 17.00
N LEU A 58 1.55 9.18 16.39
CA LEU A 58 1.98 10.31 15.57
C LEU A 58 2.93 11.25 16.34
N ARG A 59 2.53 11.69 17.53
CA ARG A 59 3.36 12.59 18.36
C ARG A 59 4.71 11.99 18.71
N VAL A 60 4.74 10.71 19.07
CA VAL A 60 6.00 10.01 19.37
C VAL A 60 6.88 9.94 18.12
N ALA A 61 6.31 9.62 16.96
CA ALA A 61 7.04 9.57 15.69
C ALA A 61 7.64 10.93 15.32
N GLU A 62 6.88 12.02 15.45
CA GLU A 62 7.36 13.38 15.21
C GLU A 62 8.48 13.79 16.17
N GLN A 63 8.38 13.44 17.45
CA GLN A 63 9.43 13.74 18.43
C GLN A 63 10.72 12.97 18.16
N LEU A 64 10.61 11.70 17.76
CA LEU A 64 11.76 10.85 17.46
C LEU A 64 12.44 11.24 16.14
N SER A 65 11.66 11.64 15.13
CA SER A 65 12.18 11.96 13.78
C SER A 65 13.14 13.15 13.75
N VAL A 66 13.07 14.03 14.76
CA VAL A 66 14.01 15.15 14.92
C VAL A 66 15.42 14.70 15.29
N LYS A 67 15.54 13.56 15.98
CA LYS A 67 16.81 13.09 16.56
C LYS A 67 17.32 11.82 15.91
N ARG A 68 16.44 11.01 15.32
CA ARG A 68 16.73 9.67 14.82
C ARG A 68 15.90 9.37 13.59
N ASN A 69 16.42 8.46 12.77
CA ASN A 69 15.63 7.85 11.71
C ASN A 69 14.53 6.98 12.33
N VAL A 70 13.28 7.16 11.90
CA VAL A 70 12.14 6.42 12.40
C VAL A 70 11.71 5.43 11.33
N TYR A 71 12.24 4.21 11.43
CA TYR A 71 12.04 3.18 10.41
C TYR A 71 10.62 2.60 10.35
N PHE A 72 9.79 2.77 11.39
CA PHE A 72 8.48 2.10 11.49
C PHE A 72 7.46 2.94 12.25
N ALA A 73 6.94 3.99 11.62
CA ALA A 73 5.95 4.84 12.26
C ALA A 73 4.60 4.69 11.57
N GLY A 74 3.60 4.14 12.26
CA GLY A 74 2.26 3.96 11.70
C GLY A 74 2.14 2.82 10.68
N ILE A 75 1.19 2.96 9.76
CA ILE A 75 0.91 2.00 8.69
C ILE A 75 1.69 2.40 7.45
N PHE A 76 2.48 1.49 6.88
CA PHE A 76 3.17 1.76 5.62
C PHE A 76 2.17 1.92 4.49
N ALA A 77 2.10 3.13 3.94
CA ALA A 77 1.17 3.49 2.89
C ALA A 77 1.68 3.12 1.51
N GLY A 78 3.00 3.11 1.33
CA GLY A 78 3.62 2.93 0.03
C GLY A 78 4.82 3.84 -0.17
N SER A 79 5.20 4.06 -1.43
CA SER A 79 6.35 4.91 -1.76
C SER A 79 6.17 5.67 -3.06
N PHE A 80 6.80 6.83 -3.16
CA PHE A 80 6.92 7.55 -4.42
C PHE A 80 8.04 6.95 -5.28
N ARG A 81 7.69 6.50 -6.48
CA ARG A 81 8.63 5.98 -7.49
C ARG A 81 8.42 6.73 -8.79
N ARG A 82 9.49 7.34 -9.31
CA ARG A 82 9.45 8.14 -10.56
C ARG A 82 8.32 9.20 -10.56
N GLY A 83 8.14 9.87 -9.43
CA GLY A 83 7.14 10.94 -9.25
C GLY A 83 5.69 10.47 -9.06
N ARG A 84 5.42 9.16 -9.00
CA ARG A 84 4.07 8.63 -8.72
C ARG A 84 4.05 7.82 -7.45
N PHE A 85 2.98 7.96 -6.68
CA PHE A 85 2.72 7.12 -5.53
C PHE A 85 2.41 5.69 -5.97
N ARG A 86 3.01 4.71 -5.29
CA ARG A 86 2.67 3.30 -5.40
C ARG A 86 2.12 2.85 -4.06
N LEU A 87 0.85 2.44 -4.06
CA LEU A 87 0.16 1.91 -2.89
C LEU A 87 0.89 0.68 -2.34
N GLY A 88 1.11 0.67 -1.03
CA GLY A 88 1.66 -0.45 -0.28
C GLY A 88 0.55 -1.42 0.16
N LEU A 89 0.94 -2.68 0.34
CA LEU A 89 0.02 -3.75 0.76
C LEU A 89 -0.60 -3.45 2.14
N ASP A 90 0.18 -2.95 3.10
CA ASP A 90 -0.27 -2.74 4.48
C ASP A 90 -1.44 -1.75 4.57
N LEU A 91 -1.35 -0.61 3.88
CA LEU A 91 -2.48 0.34 3.83
C LEU A 91 -3.66 -0.22 3.04
N ALA A 92 -3.43 -0.93 1.94
CA ALA A 92 -4.52 -1.51 1.17
C ALA A 92 -5.31 -2.55 2.00
N GLU A 93 -4.61 -3.42 2.72
CA GLU A 93 -5.20 -4.39 3.64
C GLU A 93 -5.94 -3.68 4.79
N HIS A 94 -5.34 -2.64 5.36
CA HIS A 94 -5.98 -1.87 6.43
C HIS A 94 -7.30 -1.23 5.96
N LEU A 95 -7.30 -0.60 4.78
CA LEU A 95 -8.50 0.03 4.21
C LEU A 95 -9.56 -1.01 3.81
N TYR A 96 -9.14 -2.17 3.29
CA TYR A 96 -10.03 -3.29 3.02
C TYR A 96 -10.73 -3.77 4.30
N ARG A 97 -9.99 -4.01 5.38
CA ARG A 97 -10.54 -4.43 6.68
C ARG A 97 -11.49 -3.41 7.30
N LEU A 98 -11.34 -2.13 6.97
CA LEU A 98 -12.25 -1.06 7.38
C LEU A 98 -13.50 -0.92 6.48
N GLY A 99 -13.62 -1.73 5.42
CA GLY A 99 -14.69 -1.59 4.43
C GLY A 99 -14.59 -0.32 3.59
N ARG A 100 -13.38 0.24 3.45
CA ARG A 100 -13.09 1.50 2.75
C ARG A 100 -12.28 1.31 1.47
N LEU A 101 -12.33 0.11 0.89
CA LEU A 101 -11.72 -0.24 -0.39
C LEU A 101 -12.66 -1.21 -1.11
N SER A 102 -13.05 -0.89 -2.35
CA SER A 102 -14.02 -1.69 -3.11
C SER A 102 -13.42 -2.49 -4.27
N SER A 103 -12.24 -2.11 -4.79
CA SER A 103 -11.60 -2.83 -5.90
C SER A 103 -10.93 -4.13 -5.41
N ILE A 104 -11.71 -5.21 -5.38
CA ILE A 104 -11.31 -6.50 -4.81
C ILE A 104 -11.51 -7.63 -5.84
N VAL A 105 -10.49 -8.47 -6.02
CA VAL A 105 -10.58 -9.74 -6.75
C VAL A 105 -10.52 -10.88 -5.74
N GLU A 106 -11.56 -11.71 -5.70
CA GLU A 106 -11.52 -12.97 -4.97
C GLU A 106 -11.02 -14.09 -5.88
N VAL A 107 -10.11 -14.92 -5.36
CA VAL A 107 -9.52 -16.04 -6.08
C VAL A 107 -9.83 -17.37 -5.40
N ASN A 108 -9.88 -18.45 -6.18
CA ASN A 108 -10.00 -19.80 -5.65
C ASN A 108 -8.67 -20.32 -5.10
N TYR A 109 -8.69 -21.53 -4.52
CA TYR A 109 -7.51 -22.13 -3.90
C TYR A 109 -6.34 -22.34 -4.87
N GLU A 110 -6.57 -22.78 -6.10
CA GLU A 110 -5.49 -22.99 -7.06
C GLU A 110 -4.84 -21.67 -7.49
N GLU A 111 -5.66 -20.65 -7.70
CA GLU A 111 -5.26 -19.29 -8.03
C GLU A 111 -4.50 -18.63 -6.87
N GLU A 112 -4.97 -18.80 -5.63
CA GLU A 112 -4.30 -18.34 -4.41
C GLU A 112 -2.86 -18.86 -4.34
N GLN A 113 -2.67 -20.17 -4.53
CA GLN A 113 -1.33 -20.77 -4.52
C GLN A 113 -0.44 -20.12 -5.59
N ARG A 114 -0.91 -20.05 -6.84
CA ARG A 114 -0.15 -19.43 -7.94
C ARG A 114 0.20 -17.98 -7.63
N PHE A 115 -0.75 -17.21 -7.10
CA PHE A 115 -0.57 -15.81 -6.77
C PHE A 115 0.45 -15.61 -5.64
N LEU A 116 0.38 -16.38 -4.55
CA LEU A 116 1.37 -16.34 -3.46
C LEU A 116 2.77 -16.83 -3.89
N TYR A 117 2.85 -17.61 -4.97
CA TYR A 117 4.10 -17.91 -5.67
C TYR A 117 4.50 -16.84 -6.69
N GLY A 118 3.91 -15.65 -6.65
CA GLY A 118 4.29 -14.48 -7.44
C GLY A 118 3.95 -14.60 -8.92
N ARG A 119 3.02 -15.50 -9.28
CA ARG A 119 2.57 -15.64 -10.66
C ARG A 119 1.41 -14.70 -10.95
N ASP A 120 1.35 -14.26 -12.20
CA ASP A 120 0.16 -13.64 -12.77
C ASP A 120 -0.95 -14.70 -12.90
N LEU A 121 -2.20 -14.25 -12.91
CA LEU A 121 -3.37 -15.06 -13.17
C LEU A 121 -4.04 -14.63 -14.47
N GLU A 122 -4.66 -15.57 -15.16
CA GLU A 122 -5.34 -15.37 -16.45
C GLU A 122 -6.70 -16.06 -16.42
N GLY A 123 -7.63 -15.60 -17.27
CA GLY A 123 -8.96 -16.18 -17.37
C GLY A 123 -9.84 -15.90 -16.16
N LEU A 124 -9.50 -14.90 -15.35
CA LEU A 124 -10.34 -14.49 -14.23
C LEU A 124 -11.61 -13.86 -14.77
N THR A 125 -12.75 -14.35 -14.27
CA THR A 125 -14.05 -13.74 -14.56
C THR A 125 -14.35 -12.75 -13.43
N PRO A 126 -14.52 -11.45 -13.70
CA PRO A 126 -14.75 -10.49 -12.64
C PRO A 126 -16.11 -10.78 -11.98
N ARG A 127 -16.18 -10.68 -10.65
CA ARG A 127 -17.47 -10.57 -9.97
C ARG A 127 -18.15 -9.27 -10.43
N GLU A 128 -19.49 -9.26 -10.46
CA GLU A 128 -20.34 -8.20 -11.04
C GLU A 128 -20.04 -6.77 -10.54
N ASN A 129 -19.28 -6.61 -9.45
CA ASN A 129 -18.97 -5.33 -8.81
C ASN A 129 -17.55 -4.79 -9.08
N LEU A 130 -16.75 -5.46 -9.92
CA LEU A 130 -15.41 -4.98 -10.29
C LEU A 130 -15.52 -3.98 -11.45
N SER A 131 -15.69 -2.71 -11.12
CA SER A 131 -16.08 -1.67 -12.09
C SER A 131 -14.98 -1.27 -13.09
N THR A 132 -13.71 -1.67 -12.90
CA THR A 132 -12.63 -1.10 -13.72
C THR A 132 -11.32 -1.88 -13.65
N SER A 133 -10.60 -1.95 -14.78
CA SER A 133 -9.17 -2.26 -14.83
C SER A 133 -8.38 -1.30 -13.92
N GLY A 134 -7.44 -1.82 -13.14
CA GLY A 134 -6.75 -1.01 -12.15
C GLY A 134 -6.03 -1.81 -11.08
N THR A 135 -5.63 -1.11 -10.02
CA THR A 135 -5.02 -1.78 -8.85
C THR A 135 -6.14 -2.37 -8.01
N VAL A 136 -6.00 -3.64 -7.64
CA VAL A 136 -6.99 -4.39 -6.87
C VAL A 136 -6.33 -5.06 -5.67
N VAL A 137 -7.09 -5.23 -4.59
CA VAL A 137 -6.74 -6.13 -3.50
C VAL A 137 -7.16 -7.55 -3.89
N VAL A 138 -6.26 -8.51 -3.72
CA VAL A 138 -6.51 -9.92 -4.02
C VAL A 138 -6.82 -10.63 -2.70
N VAL A 139 -7.95 -11.31 -2.62
CA VAL A 139 -8.40 -12.04 -1.43
C VAL A 139 -8.71 -13.50 -1.74
N ASN A 140 -8.59 -14.39 -0.76
CA ASN A 140 -9.06 -15.77 -0.88
C ASN A 140 -10.57 -15.88 -0.55
N GLY A 141 -11.13 -17.10 -0.66
CA GLY A 141 -12.53 -17.37 -0.33
C GLY A 141 -12.92 -17.15 1.14
N ALA A 142 -11.95 -16.96 2.04
CA ALA A 142 -12.19 -16.59 3.44
C ALA A 142 -12.16 -15.06 3.68
N GLY A 143 -11.83 -14.27 2.65
CA GLY A 143 -11.64 -12.83 2.75
C GLY A 143 -10.25 -12.41 3.26
N ASP A 144 -9.29 -13.33 3.34
CA ASP A 144 -7.92 -12.98 3.72
C ASP A 144 -7.21 -12.29 2.56
N VAL A 145 -6.58 -11.14 2.85
CA VAL A 145 -5.79 -10.41 1.87
C VAL A 145 -4.51 -11.18 1.55
N LEU A 146 -4.34 -11.50 0.26
CA LEU A 146 -3.17 -12.19 -0.29
C LEU A 146 -2.12 -11.21 -0.83
N GLY A 147 -2.56 -10.08 -1.39
CA GLY A 147 -1.67 -9.11 -2.01
C GLY A 147 -2.37 -8.02 -2.82
N LEU A 148 -1.59 -7.31 -3.63
CA LEU A 148 -2.04 -6.35 -4.62
C LEU A 148 -1.77 -6.87 -6.04
N GLY A 149 -2.75 -6.67 -6.91
CA GLY A 149 -2.61 -6.97 -8.32
C GLY A 149 -3.03 -5.80 -9.21
N ARG A 150 -2.69 -5.88 -10.49
CA ARG A 150 -3.27 -5.03 -11.53
C ARG A 150 -4.17 -5.88 -12.40
N TYR A 151 -5.47 -5.63 -12.31
CA TYR A 151 -6.47 -6.33 -13.11
C TYR A 151 -6.69 -5.60 -14.43
N ASP A 152 -6.76 -6.38 -15.51
CA ASP A 152 -7.17 -5.93 -16.84
C ASP A 152 -8.43 -6.69 -17.27
N GLU A 153 -9.56 -5.98 -17.21
CA GLU A 153 -10.88 -6.48 -17.59
C GLU A 153 -10.91 -7.05 -19.02
N ARG A 154 -10.20 -6.42 -19.96
CA ARG A 154 -10.26 -6.80 -21.38
C ARG A 154 -9.66 -8.17 -21.63
N SER A 155 -8.64 -8.53 -20.86
CA SER A 155 -7.92 -9.80 -21.00
C SER A 155 -8.27 -10.81 -19.90
N GLY A 156 -8.99 -10.40 -18.85
CA GLY A 156 -9.19 -11.22 -17.66
C GLY A 156 -7.88 -11.55 -16.94
N ARG A 157 -6.83 -10.74 -17.16
CA ARG A 157 -5.50 -10.95 -16.60
C ARG A 157 -5.32 -10.15 -15.32
N LEU A 158 -4.74 -10.79 -14.32
CA LEU A 158 -4.30 -10.15 -13.07
C LEU A 158 -2.78 -10.27 -12.96
N VAL A 159 -2.10 -9.13 -13.10
CA VAL A 159 -0.66 -9.04 -12.91
C VAL A 159 -0.36 -8.92 -11.41
N ASN A 160 0.50 -9.79 -10.88
CA ASN A 160 0.91 -9.70 -9.48
C ASN A 160 1.86 -8.51 -9.28
N LEU A 161 1.49 -7.58 -8.38
CA LEU A 161 2.33 -6.43 -8.02
C LEU A 161 3.15 -6.69 -6.75
N VAL A 162 2.50 -7.24 -5.73
CA VAL A 162 3.11 -7.72 -4.49
C VAL A 162 2.16 -8.72 -3.84
N ASP A 163 2.70 -9.77 -3.23
CA ASP A 163 1.94 -10.78 -2.49
C ASP A 163 2.62 -11.09 -1.16
N LYS A 164 1.87 -11.62 -0.19
CA LYS A 164 2.40 -11.98 1.14
C LYS A 164 3.45 -13.09 1.08
N GLY A 165 3.40 -13.96 0.08
CA GLY A 165 4.43 -14.95 -0.16
C GLY A 165 5.79 -14.33 -0.51
N TRP A 166 5.84 -13.06 -0.94
CA TRP A 166 7.10 -12.34 -1.18
C TRP A 166 7.96 -12.27 0.09
N TYR A 167 7.34 -12.03 1.26
CA TYR A 167 8.04 -11.94 2.54
C TYR A 167 8.78 -13.23 2.90
N LEU A 168 8.27 -14.39 2.48
CA LEU A 168 8.90 -15.70 2.72
C LEU A 168 9.97 -16.05 1.67
N ARG A 169 9.87 -15.50 0.46
CA ARG A 169 10.75 -15.84 -0.68
C ARG A 169 11.95 -14.92 -0.83
N ARG A 170 11.77 -13.63 -0.52
CA ARG A 170 12.73 -12.56 -0.82
C ARG A 170 12.80 -11.48 0.25
N GLY A 171 12.11 -11.65 1.38
CA GLY A 171 12.10 -10.70 2.50
C GLY A 171 13.37 -10.73 3.33
N HIS A 172 14.54 -10.64 2.69
CA HIS A 172 15.85 -10.52 3.34
C HIS A 172 16.60 -9.30 2.76
#